data_AF-A0ABD6CVR0-F1
#
_entry.id   AF-A0ABD6CVR0-F1
#
_cell.length_a   1.000
_cell.length_b   1.000
_cell.length_c   1.000
_cell.angle_alpha   90.00
_cell.angle_beta   90.00
_cell.angle_gamma   90.00
#
_symmetry.space_group_name_H-M   'P 1'
#
loop_
_entity.id
_entity.type
_entity.pdbx_description
1 polymer ?
#
loop_
_entity_poly.entity_id
_entity_poly.type
_entity_poly.pdbx_seq_one_letter_code
_entity_poly.pdbx_strand_id
1 'polypeptide(L)' 'MNSTVLMFLSILVALFLGFTVSFVITPDPTGVFPAVVGIVLTGILSLVFYFGIQRILALNKSSA' A
#
# COMPACT_ATOMS: atom_id res chain seq x y z
N MET A 1 1.91 17.28 8.97
CA MET A 1 1.80 16.67 7.63
C MET A 1 0.33 16.61 7.26
N ASN A 2 -0.04 17.10 6.07
CA ASN A 2 -1.44 17.06 5.64
C ASN A 2 -1.88 15.61 5.45
N SER A 3 -3.05 15.24 5.98
CA SER A 3 -3.62 13.88 5.90
C SER A 3 -3.73 13.38 4.46
N THR A 4 -4.01 14.29 3.52
CA THR A 4 -4.05 14.03 2.07
C THR A 4 -2.70 13.54 1.54
N VAL A 5 -1.58 14.11 1.99
CA VAL A 5 -0.23 13.72 1.53
C VAL A 5 0.12 12.32 2.02
N LEU A 6 -0.25 11.98 3.25
CA LEU A 6 -0.05 10.63 3.81
C LEU A 6 -0.89 9.57 3.09
N MET A 7 -2.11 9.93 2.70
CA MET A 7 -2.99 9.06 1.93
C MET A 7 -2.40 8.78 0.54
N PHE A 8 -2.01 9.83 -0.20
CA PHE A 8 -1.37 9.68 -1.50
C PHE A 8 -0.07 8.86 -1.44
N LEU A 9 0.79 9.13 -0.45
CA LEU A 9 2.03 8.40 -0.28
C LEU A 9 1.77 6.91 0.02
N SER A 10 0.79 6.62 0.89
CA SER A 10 0.41 5.22 1.19
C SER A 10 -0.11 4.49 -0.04
N ILE A 11 -0.96 5.14 -0.84
CA ILE A 11 -1.48 4.55 -2.09
C ILE A 11 -0.34 4.29 -3.07
N LEU A 12 0.59 5.24 -3.23
CA LEU A 12 1.68 5.13 -4.21
C LEU A 12 2.65 4.00 -3.84
N VAL A 13 3.00 3.89 -2.55
CA VAL A 13 3.83 2.80 -2.03
C VAL A 13 3.10 1.46 -2.12
N ALA A 14 1.82 1.40 -1.74
CA ALA A 14 1.00 0.19 -1.84
C ALA A 14 0.80 -0.27 -3.29
N LEU A 15 0.69 0.67 -4.23
CA LEU A 15 0.54 0.39 -5.64
C LEU A 15 1.81 -0.23 -6.20
N PHE A 16 2.96 0.41 -5.97
CA PHE A 16 4.24 -0.10 -6.43
C PHE A 16 4.53 -1.48 -5.85
N LEU A 17 4.40 -1.64 -4.53
CA LEU A 17 4.73 -2.89 -3.86
C LEU A 17 3.72 -4.01 -4.21
N GLY A 18 2.43 -3.69 -4.23
CA GLY A 18 1.36 -4.65 -4.56
C GLY A 18 1.49 -5.19 -5.97
N PHE A 19 1.72 -4.32 -6.97
CA PHE A 19 1.92 -4.75 -8.35
C PHE A 19 3.21 -5.53 -8.53
N THR A 20 4.34 -5.06 -7.99
CA THR A 20 5.63 -5.77 -8.13
C THR A 20 5.55 -7.18 -7.55
N VAL A 21 4.95 -7.34 -6.36
CA VAL A 21 4.78 -8.66 -5.74
C VAL A 21 3.89 -9.55 -6.60
N SER A 22 2.76 -9.04 -7.10
CA SER A 22 1.85 -9.83 -7.94
C SER A 22 2.48 -10.35 -9.23
N PHE A 23 3.29 -9.53 -9.90
CA PHE A 23 4.00 -9.95 -11.12
C PHE A 23 5.13 -10.95 -10.86
N VAL A 24 5.74 -10.94 -9.67
CA VAL A 24 6.79 -11.91 -9.30
C VAL A 24 6.18 -13.27 -8.94
N ILE A 25 5.07 -13.29 -8.21
CA ILE A 25 4.49 -14.56 -7.72
C ILE A 25 3.58 -15.26 -8.74
N THR A 26 3.08 -14.52 -9.75
CA THR A 26 2.11 -15.04 -10.71
C THR A 26 2.70 -14.98 -12.12
N PRO A 27 3.25 -16.09 -12.64
CA PRO A 27 3.73 -16.16 -14.02
C PRO A 27 2.53 -16.37 -14.96
N ASP A 28 1.68 -15.35 -15.09
CA ASP A 28 0.63 -15.32 -16.10
C ASP A 28 1.13 -14.54 -17.31
N PRO A 29 1.29 -15.18 -18.49
CA PRO A 29 1.77 -14.51 -19.70
C PRO A 29 0.81 -13.42 -20.20
N THR A 30 -0.46 -13.48 -19.77
CA THR A 30 -1.50 -12.51 -20.11
C THR A 30 -1.46 -11.24 -19.25
N GLY A 31 -0.84 -11.30 -18.07
CA GLY A 31 -0.79 -10.19 -17.11
C GLY A 31 -2.12 -9.85 -16.43
N VAL A 32 -3.20 -10.57 -16.72
CA VAL A 32 -4.55 -10.31 -16.18
C VAL A 32 -4.62 -10.75 -14.73
N PHE A 33 -4.09 -11.94 -14.42
CA PHE A 33 -4.09 -12.47 -13.06
C PHE A 33 -3.21 -11.61 -12.12
N PRO A 34 -1.98 -11.22 -12.49
CA PRO A 34 -1.17 -10.26 -11.73
C PRO A 34 -1.86 -8.92 -11.52
N ALA A 35 -2.60 -8.40 -12.51
CA ALA A 35 -3.28 -7.12 -12.39
C ALA A 35 -4.42 -7.18 -11.35
N VAL A 36 -5.25 -8.23 -11.38
CA VAL A 36 -6.35 -8.41 -10.40
C VAL A 36 -5.78 -8.57 -8.99
N VAL A 37 -4.79 -9.45 -8.82
CA VAL A 37 -4.14 -9.65 -7.52
C VAL A 37 -3.46 -8.37 -7.04
N GLY A 38 -2.81 -7.64 -7.95
CA GLY A 38 -2.13 -6.38 -7.65
C GLY A 38 -3.11 -5.32 -7.14
N ILE A 39 -4.26 -5.14 -7.79
CA ILE A 39 -5.31 -4.21 -7.34
C ILE A 39 -5.81 -4.56 -5.94
N VAL A 40 -6.12 -5.85 -5.71
CA VAL A 40 -6.59 -6.32 -4.40
C VAL A 40 -5.52 -6.09 -3.33
N LEU A 41 -4.28 -6.45 -3.63
CA LEU A 41 -3.16 -6.32 -2.70
C LEU A 41 -2.84 -4.85 -2.38
N THR A 42 -2.90 -3.97 -3.38
CA THR A 42 -2.76 -2.52 -3.22
C THR A 42 -3.86 -1.93 -2.34
N GLY A 43 -5.11 -2.36 -2.52
CA GLY A 43 -6.21 -1.92 -1.66
C GLY A 43 -5.99 -2.28 -0.19
N ILE A 44 -5.54 -3.52 0.07
CA ILE A 44 -5.23 -3.99 1.42
C ILE A 44 -4.03 -3.24 2.01
N LEU A 45 -2.92 -3.14 1.27
CA LEU A 45 -1.71 -2.44 1.72
C LEU A 45 -1.97 -0.96 1.97
N SER A 46 -2.80 -0.31 1.15
CA SER A 46 -3.14 1.10 1.33
C SER A 46 -3.82 1.35 2.68
N LEU A 47 -4.78 0.49 3.07
CA LEU A 47 -5.40 0.55 4.39
C LEU A 47 -4.38 0.32 5.51
N VAL A 48 -3.55 -0.72 5.37
CA VAL A 48 -2.54 -1.07 6.37
C VAL A 48 -1.52 0.05 6.56
N PHE A 49 -1.04 0.66 5.47
CA PHE A 49 -0.10 1.79 5.53
C PHE A 49 -0.76 3.04 6.10
N TYR A 50 -1.99 3.37 5.70
CA TYR A 50 -2.68 4.54 6.23
C TYR A 50 -2.88 4.44 7.75
N PHE A 51 -3.42 3.31 8.23
CA PHE A 51 -3.58 3.08 9.68
C PHE A 51 -2.23 2.95 10.39
N GLY A 52 -1.25 2.29 9.78
CA GLY A 52 0.09 2.14 10.33
C GLY A 52 0.77 3.48 10.56
N ILE A 53 0.77 4.36 9.55
CA ILE A 53 1.38 5.69 9.66
C ILE A 53 0.63 6.55 10.70
N GLN A 54 -0.70 6.53 10.70
CA GLN A 54 -1.50 7.23 11.72
C GLN A 54 -1.15 6.78 13.14
N ARG A 55 -1.02 5.46 13.36
CA ARG A 55 -0.65 4.89 14.66
C ARG A 55 0.76 5.26 15.07
N ILE A 56 1.74 5.23 14.16
CA ILE A 56 3.13 5.62 14.43
C ILE A 56 3.20 7.10 14.80
N LEU A 57 2.49 7.97 14.08
CA LEU A 57 2.43 9.40 14.37
C LEU A 57 1.77 9.69 15.73
N ALA A 58 0.70 8.96 16.06
CA ALA A 58 0.04 9.08 17.36
C ALA A 58 0.95 8.63 18.52
N LEU A 59 1.68 7.53 18.36
CA LEU A 59 2.67 7.05 19.33
C LEU A 59 3.81 8.06 19.52
N ASN A 60 4.35 8.60 18.43
CA ASN A 60 5.41 9.61 18.47
C ASN A 60 4.98 10.87 19.24
N LYS A 61 3.72 11.30 19.08
CA LYS A 61 3.16 12.44 19.80
C LYS A 61 2.88 12.16 21.29
N SER A 62 2.75 10.91 21.70
CA SER A 62 2.59 10.53 23.13
C SER A 62 3.92 10.43 23.88
N SER A 63 5.03 10.34 23.14
CA SER A 63 6.37 10.13 23.71
C SER A 63 7.20 11.43 23.79
N ALA A 64 6.62 12.56 23.39
CA ALA A 64 7.19 13.91 23.42
C ALA A 64 6.35 14.80 24.34
#